data_AF-A0A2E6ZPC1-F1
#
_entry.id   AF-A0A2E6ZPC1-F1
#
_cell.length_a   1.000
_cell.length_b   1.000
_cell.length_c   1.000
_cell.angle_alpha   90.00
_cell.angle_beta   90.00
_cell.angle_gamma   90.00
#
_symmetry.space_group_name_H-M   'P 1'
#
loop_
_entity.id
_entity.type
_entity.pdbx_description
1 polymer ?
#
loop_
_entity_poly.entity_id
_entity_poly.type
_entity_poly.pdbx_seq_one_letter_code
_entity_poly.pdbx_strand_id
1 'polypeptide(L)'
;MTLFNKSTILAGGAHITAMCAGILLIFFPLVSDIDQIANSSNFTQQYQVNKTIFEALGSQGLFVIILPWMLSGICLLSSIMAKSTSSSQKTLLLRWKSYSWAMSAIFIVFIVLSASSIGKFYIPSGLLALASAFYNR
;
A
#
# COMPACT_ATOMS: atom_id res chain seq x y z
N MET A 1 25.07 -15.96 -11.49
CA MET A 1 24.38 -15.50 -10.26
C MET A 1 23.54 -14.28 -10.61
N THR A 2 22.22 -14.41 -10.73
CA THR A 2 21.32 -13.25 -10.85
C THR A 2 21.11 -12.67 -9.44
N LEU A 3 21.66 -11.48 -9.19
CA LEU A 3 21.84 -10.92 -7.85
C LEU A 3 20.53 -10.72 -7.05
N PHE A 4 19.37 -10.64 -7.72
CA PHE A 4 18.05 -10.67 -7.08
C PHE A 4 17.04 -11.45 -7.94
N ASN A 5 16.19 -12.23 -7.29
CA ASN A 5 15.07 -12.90 -7.96
C ASN A 5 14.01 -11.85 -8.38
N LYS A 6 13.32 -12.07 -9.50
CA LYS A 6 12.27 -11.17 -10.03
C LYS A 6 11.24 -10.81 -8.94
N SER A 7 10.85 -11.79 -8.11
CA SER A 7 9.94 -11.57 -6.98
C SER A 7 10.49 -10.56 -5.97
N THR A 8 11.77 -10.65 -5.60
CA THR A 8 12.40 -9.74 -4.63
C THR A 8 12.51 -8.32 -5.18
N ILE A 9 12.86 -8.16 -6.46
CA ILE A 9 12.91 -6.84 -7.12
C ILE A 9 11.52 -6.20 -7.14
N LEU A 10 10.49 -6.96 -7.51
CA LEU A 10 9.12 -6.49 -7.54
C LEU A 10 8.60 -6.12 -6.15
N ALA A 11 8.89 -6.93 -5.13
CA ALA A 11 8.51 -6.62 -3.76
C ALA A 11 9.25 -5.38 -3.23
N GLY A 12 10.52 -5.19 -3.60
CA GLY A 12 11.27 -3.98 -3.27
C GLY A 12 10.67 -2.75 -3.94
N GLY A 13 10.33 -2.84 -5.22
CA GLY A 13 9.62 -1.78 -5.95
C GLY A 13 8.26 -1.47 -5.33
N ALA A 14 7.51 -2.49 -4.90
CA ALA A 14 6.26 -2.31 -4.19
C ALA A 14 6.46 -1.51 -2.90
N HIS A 15 7.49 -1.83 -2.12
CA HIS A 15 7.76 -1.13 -0.88
C HIS A 15 8.19 0.33 -1.10
N ILE A 16 9.12 0.58 -2.03
CA ILE A 16 9.57 1.94 -2.37
C ILE A 16 8.39 2.80 -2.85
N THR A 17 7.55 2.27 -3.74
CA THR A 17 6.38 3.00 -4.24
C THR A 17 5.35 3.27 -3.13
N ALA A 18 5.15 2.34 -2.17
CA ALA A 18 4.31 2.61 -0.99
C ALA A 18 4.89 3.71 -0.11
N MET A 19 6.21 3.72 0.11
CA MET A 19 6.90 4.76 0.87
C MET A 19 6.75 6.12 0.19
N CYS A 20 7.03 6.21 -1.10
CA CYS A 20 6.85 7.44 -1.88
C CYS A 20 5.40 7.94 -1.81
N ALA A 21 4.40 7.07 -1.99
CA ALA A 21 3.00 7.45 -1.87
C ALA A 21 2.66 7.99 -0.47
N GLY A 22 3.11 7.33 0.59
CA GLY A 22 2.90 7.80 1.97
C GLY A 22 3.56 9.14 2.24
N ILE A 23 4.81 9.33 1.80
CA ILE A 23 5.53 10.61 1.92
C ILE A 23 4.79 11.73 1.17
N LEU A 24 4.33 11.46 -0.05
CA LEU A 24 3.56 12.44 -0.82
C LEU A 24 2.27 12.85 -0.10
N LEU A 25 1.55 11.88 0.48
CA LEU A 25 0.31 12.15 1.23
C LEU A 25 0.53 12.93 2.53
N ILE A 26 1.70 12.78 3.15
CA ILE A 26 2.08 13.54 4.35
C ILE A 26 2.31 15.01 4.01
N PHE A 27 3.09 15.28 2.96
CA PHE A 27 3.60 16.63 2.70
C PHE A 27 2.78 17.45 1.72
N PHE A 28 1.98 16.81 0.85
CA PHE A 28 1.25 17.50 -0.20
C PHE A 28 -0.26 17.40 0.00
N PRO A 29 -1.02 18.49 -0.28
CA PRO A 29 -2.47 18.48 -0.22
C PRO A 29 -3.02 17.74 -1.44
N LEU A 30 -3.15 16.41 -1.32
CA LEU A 30 -3.55 15.50 -2.39
C LEU A 30 -4.86 14.77 -2.11
N VAL A 31 -5.38 14.85 -0.87
CA VAL A 31 -6.63 14.21 -0.48
C VAL A 31 -7.77 15.18 -0.75
N SER A 32 -8.65 14.86 -1.70
CA SER A 32 -9.84 15.66 -1.94
C SER A 32 -10.83 15.50 -0.80
N ASP A 33 -11.26 16.64 -0.26
CA ASP A 33 -12.24 16.77 0.81
C ASP A 33 -13.27 17.86 0.42
N ILE A 34 -14.40 17.91 1.12
CA ILE A 34 -15.49 18.85 0.84
C ILE A 34 -15.71 19.73 2.06
N ASP A 35 -15.42 21.02 1.92
CA ASP A 35 -15.70 22.02 2.94
C ASP A 35 -17.05 22.72 2.68
N GLN A 36 -17.75 23.09 3.74
CA GLN A 36 -19.00 23.87 3.69
C GLN A 36 -18.72 25.35 3.98
N ILE A 37 -19.08 26.23 3.04
CA ILE A 37 -18.80 27.69 3.13
C ILE A 37 -19.89 28.42 3.91
N ALA A 38 -21.16 28.02 3.75
CA ALA A 38 -22.30 28.67 4.39
C ALA A 38 -23.45 27.69 4.61
N ASN A 39 -24.16 27.86 5.72
CA ASN A 39 -25.38 27.13 6.04
C ASN A 39 -26.47 28.16 6.39
N SER A 40 -27.00 28.83 5.38
CA SER A 40 -28.11 29.78 5.55
C SER A 40 -29.31 29.32 4.70
N SER A 41 -30.48 29.26 5.35
CA SER A 41 -31.80 29.12 4.72
C SER A 41 -31.87 28.12 3.55
N ASN A 42 -31.65 26.82 3.81
CA ASN A 42 -31.76 25.73 2.82
C ASN A 42 -30.75 25.74 1.65
N PHE A 43 -29.70 26.57 1.70
CA PHE A 43 -28.63 26.55 0.70
C PHE A 43 -27.33 26.05 1.34
N THR A 44 -26.93 24.82 1.03
CA THR A 44 -25.62 24.27 1.40
C THR A 44 -24.66 24.44 0.24
N GLN A 45 -23.73 25.39 0.35
CA GLN A 45 -22.66 25.55 -0.63
C GLN A 45 -21.44 24.72 -0.20
N GLN A 46 -21.13 23.71 -1.01
CA GLN A 46 -19.97 22.84 -0.86
C GLN A 46 -18.92 23.18 -1.92
N TYR A 47 -17.65 23.15 -1.56
CA TYR A 47 -16.55 23.27 -2.51
C TYR A 47 -15.47 22.21 -2.23
N GLN A 48 -14.84 21.73 -3.30
CA GLN A 48 -13.80 20.73 -3.21
C GLN A 48 -12.47 21.40 -2.87
N VAL A 49 -11.82 20.93 -1.82
CA VAL A 49 -10.50 21.36 -1.37
C VAL A 49 -9.58 20.16 -1.33
N ASN A 50 -8.32 20.34 -1.69
CA ASN A 50 -7.33 19.31 -1.42
C ASN A 50 -6.63 19.62 -0.10
N LYS A 51 -6.56 18.61 0.76
CA LYS A 51 -5.95 18.65 2.08
C LYS A 51 -4.83 17.61 2.15
N THR A 52 -3.88 17.84 3.04
CA THR A 52 -2.92 16.79 3.43
C THR A 52 -3.65 15.65 4.14
N ILE A 53 -3.01 14.48 4.24
CA ILE A 53 -3.61 13.33 4.94
C ILE A 53 -3.98 13.64 6.40
N PHE A 54 -3.20 14.49 7.07
CA PHE A 54 -3.43 14.85 8.47
C PHE A 54 -4.52 15.91 8.64
N GLU A 55 -4.67 16.82 7.68
CA GLU A 55 -5.79 17.75 7.67
C GLU A 55 -7.12 17.05 7.37
N ALA A 56 -7.09 16.02 6.51
CA ALA A 56 -8.29 15.26 6.15
C ALA A 56 -8.71 14.23 7.20
N LEU A 57 -7.76 13.52 7.81
CA LEU A 57 -8.04 12.35 8.69
C LEU A 57 -7.50 12.50 10.12
N GLY A 58 -6.85 13.61 10.46
CA GLY A 58 -6.19 13.77 11.75
C GLY A 58 -5.17 12.66 12.02
N SER A 59 -5.12 12.18 13.26
CA SER A 59 -4.20 11.09 13.66
C SER A 59 -4.46 9.75 12.95
N GLN A 60 -5.69 9.53 12.44
CA GLN A 60 -6.03 8.31 11.70
C GLN A 60 -5.29 8.23 10.36
N GLY A 61 -4.83 9.38 9.82
CA GLY A 61 -3.98 9.44 8.64
C GLY A 61 -2.69 8.62 8.79
N LEU A 62 -2.15 8.47 10.00
CA LEU A 62 -0.99 7.62 10.25
C LEU A 62 -1.25 6.16 9.89
N PHE A 63 -2.44 5.64 10.20
CA PHE A 63 -2.78 4.25 9.90
C PHE A 63 -2.84 4.01 8.39
N VAL A 64 -3.38 4.98 7.64
CA VAL A 64 -3.46 4.94 6.17
C VAL A 64 -2.07 4.90 5.52
N ILE A 65 -1.05 5.44 6.18
CA ILE A 65 0.34 5.40 5.71
C ILE A 65 1.05 4.11 6.16
N ILE A 66 0.99 3.81 7.46
CA ILE A 66 1.75 2.71 8.08
C ILE A 66 1.28 1.36 7.56
N LEU A 67 -0.03 1.16 7.36
CA LEU A 67 -0.57 -0.12 6.93
C LEU A 67 0.00 -0.55 5.56
N PRO A 68 -0.08 0.26 4.48
CA PRO A 68 0.60 -0.04 3.22
C PRO A 68 2.11 -0.30 3.33
N TRP A 69 2.80 0.46 4.19
CA TRP A 69 4.24 0.27 4.41
C TRP A 69 4.55 -1.09 5.05
N MET A 70 3.77 -1.46 6.06
CA MET A 70 3.88 -2.75 6.74
C MET A 70 3.54 -3.90 5.80
N LEU A 71 2.42 -3.84 5.06
CA LEU A 71 2.01 -4.89 4.13
C LEU A 71 3.05 -5.13 3.02
N SER A 72 3.54 -4.04 2.40
CA SER A 72 4.59 -4.13 1.37
C SER A 72 5.94 -4.58 1.94
N GLY A 73 6.29 -4.15 3.15
CA GLY A 73 7.50 -4.57 3.86
C GLY A 73 7.49 -6.06 4.20
N ILE A 74 6.36 -6.59 4.68
CA ILE A 74 6.19 -8.03 4.94
C ILE A 74 6.27 -8.82 3.62
N CYS A 75 5.67 -8.34 2.52
CA CYS A 75 5.85 -8.96 1.20
C CYS A 75 7.33 -9.05 0.80
N LEU A 76 8.10 -7.98 1.00
CA LEU A 76 9.54 -7.97 0.71
C LEU A 76 10.30 -8.99 1.55
N LEU A 77 10.11 -8.99 2.87
CA LEU A 77 10.74 -9.95 3.78
C LEU A 77 10.38 -11.39 3.39
N SER A 78 9.11 -11.63 3.07
CA SER A 78 8.63 -12.95 2.69
C SER A 78 9.26 -13.45 1.39
N SER A 79 9.45 -12.58 0.40
CA SER A 79 10.12 -12.92 -0.86
C SER A 79 11.62 -13.17 -0.68
N ILE A 80 12.28 -12.46 0.24
CA ILE A 80 13.69 -12.71 0.59
C ILE A 80 13.83 -14.07 1.30
N MET A 81 12.99 -14.34 2.29
CA MET A 81 13.03 -15.57 3.08
C MET A 81 12.66 -16.80 2.25
N ALA A 82 11.65 -16.70 1.38
CA ALA A 82 11.30 -17.77 0.44
C ALA A 82 12.47 -18.14 -0.46
N LYS A 83 13.28 -17.16 -0.89
CA LYS A 83 14.48 -17.41 -1.71
C LYS A 83 15.63 -18.02 -0.92
N SER A 84 15.80 -17.62 0.34
CA SER A 84 16.88 -18.14 1.20
C SER A 84 16.61 -19.57 1.70
N THR A 85 15.35 -20.02 1.66
CA THR A 85 14.95 -21.35 2.15
C THR A 85 15.34 -22.45 1.15
N SER A 86 16.00 -23.50 1.65
CA SER A 86 16.38 -24.67 0.83
C SER A 86 15.16 -25.45 0.35
N SER A 87 15.27 -26.07 -0.83
CA SER A 87 14.21 -26.92 -1.41
C SER A 87 13.88 -28.16 -0.57
N SER A 88 14.76 -28.54 0.37
CA SER A 88 14.49 -29.61 1.34
C SER A 88 13.46 -29.21 2.39
N GLN A 89 13.28 -27.91 2.66
CA GLN A 89 12.37 -27.36 3.67
C GLN A 89 11.05 -26.88 3.04
N LYS A 90 10.35 -27.80 2.34
CA LYS A 90 9.13 -27.50 1.57
C LYS A 90 8.05 -26.76 2.38
N THR A 91 7.82 -27.16 3.63
CA THR A 91 6.81 -26.54 4.50
C THR A 91 7.14 -25.08 4.81
N LEU A 92 8.40 -24.77 5.07
CA LEU A 92 8.85 -23.43 5.45
C LEU A 92 8.81 -22.49 4.23
N LEU A 93 9.21 -23.00 3.06
CA LEU A 93 9.06 -22.32 1.78
C LEU A 93 7.59 -21.99 1.46
N LEU A 94 6.67 -22.94 1.71
CA LEU A 94 5.23 -22.71 1.49
C LEU A 94 4.70 -21.60 2.39
N ARG A 95 5.11 -21.53 3.66
CA ARG A 95 4.68 -20.48 4.60
C ARG A 95 5.07 -19.08 4.12
N TRP A 96 6.32 -18.90 3.70
CA TRP A 96 6.78 -17.62 3.16
C TRP A 96 6.05 -17.25 1.85
N LYS A 97 5.67 -18.23 1.03
CA LYS A 97 4.82 -17.94 -0.14
C LYS A 97 3.42 -17.51 0.27
N SER A 98 2.80 -18.21 1.22
CA SER A 98 1.47 -17.89 1.74
C SER A 98 1.42 -16.50 2.38
N TYR A 99 2.46 -16.08 3.10
CA TYR A 99 2.50 -14.73 3.69
C TYR A 99 2.56 -13.63 2.61
N SER A 100 3.37 -13.81 1.56
CA SER A 100 3.41 -12.86 0.43
C SER A 100 2.05 -12.73 -0.26
N TRP A 101 1.36 -13.86 -0.45
CA TRP A 101 0.00 -13.90 -1.01
C TRP A 101 -1.04 -13.23 -0.10
N ALA A 102 -1.05 -13.57 1.19
CA ALA A 102 -1.99 -13.02 2.15
C ALA A 102 -1.83 -11.50 2.28
N MET A 103 -0.59 -11.02 2.42
CA MET A 103 -0.31 -9.58 2.54
C MET A 103 -0.66 -8.83 1.26
N SER A 104 -0.37 -9.39 0.08
CA SER A 104 -0.78 -8.79 -1.18
C SER A 104 -2.31 -8.71 -1.30
N ALA A 105 -3.04 -9.77 -0.93
CA ALA A 105 -4.50 -9.77 -0.97
C ALA A 105 -5.10 -8.70 -0.03
N ILE A 106 -4.61 -8.62 1.21
CA ILE A 106 -5.03 -7.58 2.17
C ILE A 106 -4.74 -6.18 1.60
N PHE A 107 -3.59 -6.01 0.95
CA PHE A 107 -3.21 -4.72 0.37
C PHE A 107 -4.12 -4.31 -0.79
N ILE A 108 -4.50 -5.24 -1.67
CA ILE A 108 -5.48 -4.98 -2.73
C ILE A 108 -6.85 -4.64 -2.14
N VAL A 109 -7.30 -5.37 -1.11
CA VAL A 109 -8.56 -5.04 -0.41
C VAL A 109 -8.52 -3.63 0.16
N PHE A 110 -7.42 -3.24 0.81
CA PHE A 110 -7.23 -1.88 1.29
C PHE A 110 -7.34 -0.84 0.16
N ILE A 111 -6.70 -1.08 -0.99
CA ILE A 111 -6.76 -0.18 -2.15
C ILE A 111 -8.18 -0.05 -2.67
N VAL A 112 -8.93 -1.15 -2.76
CA VAL A 112 -10.32 -1.15 -3.24
C VAL A 112 -11.23 -0.40 -2.27
N LEU A 113 -11.12 -0.67 -0.97
CA LEU A 113 -11.93 -0.02 0.06
C LEU A 113 -11.65 1.48 0.15
N SER A 114 -10.42 1.91 -0.15
CA SER A 114 -10.01 3.31 -0.13
C SER A 114 -9.96 3.96 -1.53
N ALA A 115 -10.47 3.29 -2.57
CA ALA A 115 -10.31 3.71 -3.96
C ALA A 115 -10.93 5.07 -4.28
N SER A 116 -11.96 5.51 -3.53
CA SER A 116 -12.60 6.81 -3.72
C SER A 116 -11.73 7.98 -3.26
N SER A 117 -10.81 7.75 -2.31
CA SER A 117 -9.94 8.77 -1.72
C SER A 117 -8.46 8.44 -1.91
N ILE A 118 -7.86 7.71 -0.97
CA ILE A 118 -6.40 7.58 -0.82
C ILE A 118 -5.85 6.32 -1.52
N GLY A 119 -6.70 5.31 -1.76
CA GLY A 119 -6.29 4.02 -2.33
C GLY A 119 -5.64 4.14 -3.71
N LYS A 120 -6.00 5.18 -4.47
CA LYS A 120 -5.44 5.46 -5.80
C LYS A 120 -3.92 5.64 -5.79
N PHE A 121 -3.39 6.27 -4.74
CA PHE A 121 -1.95 6.51 -4.61
C PHE A 121 -1.16 5.21 -4.37
N TYR A 122 -1.81 4.19 -3.83
CA TYR A 122 -1.19 2.89 -3.54
C TYR A 122 -1.38 1.86 -4.65
N ILE A 123 -2.14 2.14 -5.72
CA ILE A 123 -2.35 1.22 -6.85
C ILE A 123 -1.03 0.69 -7.43
N PRO A 124 -0.01 1.53 -7.75
CA PRO A 124 1.24 1.02 -8.31
C PRO A 124 1.93 0.02 -7.36
N SER A 125 1.91 0.31 -6.06
CA SER A 125 2.50 -0.55 -5.05
C SER A 125 1.75 -1.88 -4.90
N GLY A 126 0.41 -1.84 -4.88
CA GLY A 126 -0.42 -3.04 -4.81
C GLY A 126 -0.22 -3.98 -6.01
N LEU A 127 -0.13 -3.42 -7.22
CA LEU A 127 0.14 -4.21 -8.44
C LEU A 127 1.52 -4.86 -8.40
N LEU A 128 2.55 -4.12 -7.94
CA LEU A 128 3.90 -4.67 -7.78
C LEU A 128 3.96 -5.75 -6.70
N ALA A 129 3.24 -5.56 -5.58
CA ALA A 129 3.16 -6.56 -4.51
C ALA A 129 2.49 -7.85 -5.02
N LEU A 130 1.41 -7.72 -5.79
CA LEU A 130 0.72 -8.86 -6.39
C LEU A 130 1.60 -9.58 -7.41
N ALA A 131 2.26 -8.84 -8.31
CA ALA A 131 3.23 -9.41 -9.23
C ALA A 131 4.35 -10.15 -8.47
N SER A 132 4.85 -9.57 -7.38
CA SER A 132 5.88 -10.21 -6.55
C SER A 132 5.42 -11.57 -5.98
N ALA A 133 4.16 -11.67 -5.53
CA ALA A 133 3.57 -12.90 -5.00
C ALA A 133 3.41 -13.97 -6.09
N PHE A 134 3.04 -13.60 -7.32
CA PHE A 134 2.97 -14.52 -8.46
C PHE A 134 4.35 -15.06 -8.87
N TYR A 135 5.38 -14.22 -8.85
CA TYR A 135 6.75 -14.61 -9.19
C TYR A 135 7.52 -15.24 -8.03
N ASN A 136 6.93 -15.35 -6.83
CA ASN A 136 7.51 -16.02 -5.68
C ASN A 136 7.43 -17.56 -5.85
N ARG A 137 8.16 -18.07 -6.85
CA ARG A 137 8.31 -19.49 -7.17
C ARG A 137 9.62 -20.05 -6.66
#